data_AF-A0A2E0RUE5-F1
#
_entry.id   AF-A0A2E0RUE5-F1
#
_cell.length_a   1.000
_cell.length_b   1.000
_cell.length_c   1.000
_cell.angle_alpha   90.00
_cell.angle_beta   90.00
_cell.angle_gamma   90.00
#
_symmetry.space_group_name_H-M   'P 1'
#
loop_
_entity.id
_entity.type
_entity.pdbx_description
1 polymer ?
#
loop_
_entity_poly.entity_id
_entity_poly.type
_entity_poly.pdbx_seq_one_letter_code
_entity_poly.pdbx_strand_id
1 'polypeptide(L)'
;MEHLRTMRRSAGRVLCGALICVATACGGNTGSGDERSSGSVYVAALRHLDVPGPDDTGDRTIVYVADMNSEPLDLDEQVSVIGDLEADVDLRFIDDIAAAARFDDDGTLGAPDDGWLVAVGTPVDHDDVVTVRVEAAEPGDKPSAWQLRLRVTGDVSVVAASDLEPEFLVPPVAP
;
A
#
# COMPACT_ATOMS: atom_id res chain seq x y z
N MET A 1 -79.61 14.25 9.80
CA MET A 1 -78.85 13.35 10.69
C MET A 1 -77.42 13.87 10.69
N GLU A 2 -77.15 14.83 11.58
CA GLU A 2 -76.54 14.59 12.90
C GLU A 2 -75.04 14.31 12.76
N HIS A 3 -74.23 15.34 13.05
CA HIS A 3 -73.42 15.48 14.27
C HIS A 3 -72.06 14.78 14.13
N LEU A 4 -70.99 15.54 13.89
CA LEU A 4 -70.10 16.10 14.92
C LEU A 4 -69.39 15.02 15.76
N ARG A 5 -68.07 14.91 15.60
CA ARG A 5 -67.08 15.15 16.68
C ARG A 5 -65.65 14.98 16.13
N THR A 6 -64.85 16.06 16.07
CA THR A 6 -63.94 16.56 17.13
C THR A 6 -62.56 15.90 17.02
N MET A 7 -61.61 16.57 16.35
CA MET A 7 -60.52 17.37 16.97
C MET A 7 -59.61 16.58 17.93
N ARG A 8 -58.30 16.52 17.61
CA ARG A 8 -57.19 17.19 18.33
C ARG A 8 -55.85 16.75 17.72
N ARG A 9 -55.04 17.73 17.25
CA ARG A 9 -53.81 18.28 17.90
C ARG A 9 -52.72 17.19 18.02
N SER A 10 -51.48 17.38 17.57
CA SER A 10 -50.53 18.45 17.94
C SER A 10 -49.31 18.32 17.00
N ALA A 11 -48.80 19.39 16.38
CA ALA A 11 -47.65 20.18 16.83
C ALA A 11 -46.30 19.44 16.82
N GLY A 12 -45.38 19.89 15.95
CA GLY A 12 -43.96 19.52 15.94
C GLY A 12 -43.24 20.14 14.75
N ARG A 13 -43.05 21.47 14.74
CA ARG A 13 -41.76 22.16 14.91
C ARG A 13 -40.86 22.14 13.66
N VAL A 14 -40.90 23.28 13.00
CA VAL A 14 -39.83 23.94 12.21
C VAL A 14 -38.46 23.77 12.87
N LEU A 15 -37.42 23.49 12.09
CA LEU A 15 -36.18 24.29 12.11
C LEU A 15 -35.32 24.04 10.86
N CYS A 16 -35.12 25.11 10.09
CA CYS A 16 -34.00 25.29 9.18
C CYS A 16 -32.68 25.10 9.93
N GLY A 17 -31.68 24.51 9.28
CA GLY A 17 -30.33 24.43 9.81
C GLY A 17 -29.34 23.97 8.75
N ALA A 18 -29.12 24.80 7.73
CA ALA A 18 -27.96 24.70 6.86
C ALA A 18 -26.71 24.95 7.70
N LEU A 19 -25.94 23.90 7.97
CA LEU A 19 -24.63 23.99 8.61
C LEU A 19 -23.58 24.00 7.50
N ILE A 20 -23.26 25.22 7.08
CA ILE A 20 -22.06 25.57 6.30
C ILE A 20 -20.89 25.53 7.29
N CYS A 21 -20.03 24.52 7.22
CA CYS A 21 -18.73 24.52 7.88
C CYS A 21 -17.67 24.94 6.87
N VAL A 22 -17.39 26.25 6.85
CA VAL A 22 -16.24 26.86 6.17
C VAL A 22 -15.07 26.91 7.15
N ALA A 23 -13.92 26.41 6.66
CA ALA A 23 -12.54 26.69 7.05
C ALA A 23 -12.05 26.33 8.47
N THR A 24 -11.18 25.33 8.52
CA THR A 24 -9.85 25.54 9.13
C THR A 24 -8.79 25.28 8.06
N ALA A 25 -8.25 26.38 7.53
CA ALA A 25 -6.99 26.36 6.82
C ALA A 25 -5.89 26.00 7.84
N CYS A 26 -5.34 24.80 7.77
CA CYS A 26 -4.04 24.53 8.36
C CYS A 26 -2.99 25.22 7.50
N GLY A 27 -2.63 26.43 7.90
CA GLY A 27 -1.43 27.09 7.43
C GLY A 27 -0.22 26.56 8.18
N GLY A 28 0.80 26.16 7.42
CA GLY A 28 2.19 26.25 7.85
C GLY A 28 2.88 24.94 8.20
N ASN A 29 3.43 24.26 7.20
CA ASN A 29 4.83 23.84 7.30
C ASN A 29 5.57 24.32 6.05
N THR A 30 6.30 25.42 6.23
CA THR A 30 7.32 25.89 5.27
C THR A 30 8.55 25.02 5.42
N GLY A 31 8.70 24.06 4.51
CA GLY A 31 9.91 23.32 4.25
C GLY A 31 9.94 22.99 2.76
N SER A 32 10.35 23.96 1.95
CA SER A 32 10.70 23.74 0.54
C SER A 32 11.98 22.93 0.47
N GLY A 33 11.82 21.61 0.48
CA GLY A 33 12.59 20.72 -0.37
C GLY A 33 11.54 19.91 -1.13
N ASP A 34 11.67 19.75 -2.44
CA ASP A 34 10.94 18.70 -3.17
C ASP A 34 11.48 17.35 -2.67
N GLU A 35 11.15 16.97 -1.43
CA GLU A 35 11.38 15.64 -0.90
C GLU A 35 10.41 14.73 -1.66
N ARG A 36 10.95 14.01 -2.64
CA ARG A 36 10.22 12.98 -3.38
C ARG A 36 9.59 12.05 -2.35
N SER A 37 8.26 11.86 -2.41
CA SER A 37 7.61 10.91 -1.52
C SER A 37 8.06 9.49 -1.87
N SER A 38 8.69 8.80 -0.92
CA SER A 38 9.08 7.39 -1.07
C SER A 38 7.89 6.52 -1.48
N GLY A 39 6.68 6.89 -1.08
CA GLY A 39 5.44 6.22 -1.49
C GLY A 39 5.30 6.04 -3.01
N SER A 40 5.68 7.04 -3.81
CA SER A 40 5.64 6.93 -5.28
C SER A 40 6.64 5.92 -5.85
N VAL A 41 7.79 5.73 -5.18
CA VAL A 41 8.76 4.67 -5.51
C VAL A 41 8.21 3.30 -5.16
N TYR A 42 7.59 3.16 -3.99
CA TYR A 42 6.92 1.93 -3.57
C TYR A 42 5.78 1.53 -4.52
N VAL A 43 4.94 2.49 -4.94
CA VAL A 43 3.88 2.25 -5.92
C VAL A 43 4.45 1.77 -7.24
N ALA A 44 5.50 2.42 -7.75
CA ALA A 44 6.13 2.01 -9.01
C ALA A 44 6.81 0.64 -8.92
N ALA A 45 7.40 0.30 -7.76
CA ALA A 45 7.95 -1.02 -7.48
C ALA A 45 6.85 -2.10 -7.44
N LEU A 46 5.75 -1.86 -6.74
CA LEU A 46 4.64 -2.81 -6.62
C LEU A 46 3.94 -3.02 -7.97
N ARG A 47 3.75 -1.96 -8.77
CA ARG A 47 3.19 -2.07 -10.13
C ARG A 47 4.08 -2.84 -11.09
N HIS A 48 5.37 -2.97 -10.81
CA HIS A 48 6.27 -3.79 -11.64
C HIS A 48 6.02 -5.30 -11.48
N LEU A 49 5.45 -5.72 -10.36
CA LEU A 49 5.23 -7.14 -10.04
C LEU A 49 4.06 -7.76 -10.80
N ASP A 50 3.26 -6.95 -11.51
CA ASP A 50 2.08 -7.38 -12.26
C ASP A 50 1.13 -8.27 -11.42
N VAL A 51 0.95 -7.94 -10.13
CA VAL A 51 0.08 -8.66 -9.20
C VAL A 51 -1.34 -8.72 -9.79
N PRO A 52 -2.02 -9.89 -9.75
CA PRO A 52 -3.38 -10.01 -10.28
C PRO A 52 -4.33 -9.02 -9.59
N GLY A 53 -5.05 -8.26 -10.41
CA GLY A 53 -6.14 -7.39 -9.95
C GLY A 53 -7.36 -8.17 -9.45
N PRO A 54 -8.48 -7.49 -9.17
CA PRO A 54 -9.69 -8.14 -8.63
C PRO A 54 -10.25 -9.20 -9.57
N ASP A 55 -10.74 -10.29 -8.98
CA ASP A 55 -11.37 -11.39 -9.71
C ASP A 55 -12.83 -11.08 -10.14
N ASP A 56 -13.49 -12.07 -10.77
CA ASP A 56 -14.89 -11.94 -11.22
C ASP A 56 -15.89 -11.74 -10.06
N THR A 57 -15.51 -12.11 -8.84
CA THR A 57 -16.29 -11.85 -7.62
C THR A 57 -15.99 -10.48 -6.99
N GLY A 58 -14.97 -9.78 -7.51
CA GLY A 58 -14.51 -8.49 -7.01
C GLY A 58 -13.55 -8.61 -5.82
N ASP A 59 -13.11 -9.82 -5.49
CA ASP A 59 -12.12 -10.05 -4.43
C ASP A 59 -10.73 -9.67 -4.96
N ARG A 60 -10.00 -8.89 -4.18
CA ARG A 60 -8.67 -8.38 -4.53
C ARG A 60 -7.58 -9.28 -3.98
N THR A 61 -6.48 -9.40 -4.71
CA THR A 61 -5.29 -10.09 -4.22
C THR A 61 -4.73 -9.35 -3.01
N ILE A 62 -4.44 -10.07 -1.92
CA ILE A 62 -3.78 -9.52 -0.74
C ILE A 62 -2.28 -9.40 -1.03
N VAL A 63 -1.70 -8.24 -0.73
CA VAL A 63 -0.26 -8.00 -0.86
C VAL A 63 0.28 -7.54 0.49
N TYR A 64 1.08 -8.40 1.11
CA TYR A 64 1.81 -8.10 2.33
C TYR A 64 3.11 -7.36 1.97
N VAL A 65 3.25 -6.12 2.43
CA VAL A 65 4.39 -5.26 2.10
C VAL A 65 5.26 -5.06 3.34
N ALA A 66 6.54 -5.38 3.23
CA ALA A 66 7.54 -5.15 4.26
C ALA A 66 8.70 -4.29 3.72
N ASP A 67 9.34 -3.55 4.61
CA ASP A 67 10.66 -2.98 4.33
C ASP A 67 11.75 -4.04 4.56
N MET A 68 12.73 -4.13 3.66
CA MET A 68 13.82 -5.13 3.76
C MET A 68 14.73 -4.93 4.98
N ASN A 69 14.84 -3.72 5.51
CA ASN A 69 15.61 -3.42 6.72
C ASN A 69 14.77 -3.52 7.99
N SER A 70 13.50 -3.93 7.88
CA SER A 70 12.56 -4.01 8.99
C SER A 70 12.30 -2.65 9.66
N GLU A 71 12.41 -1.56 8.89
CA GLU A 71 11.99 -0.23 9.31
C GLU A 71 10.58 0.03 8.78
N PRO A 72 9.56 0.19 9.65
CA PRO A 72 8.20 0.44 9.17
C PRO A 72 8.15 1.72 8.34
N LEU A 73 7.47 1.64 7.18
CA LEU A 73 7.12 2.82 6.39
C LEU A 73 6.36 3.84 7.23
N ASP A 74 6.63 5.12 7.02
CA ASP A 74 5.89 6.18 7.70
C ASP A 74 4.40 6.13 7.33
N LEU A 75 3.52 6.47 8.28
CA LEU A 75 2.07 6.37 8.09
C LEU A 75 1.57 7.19 6.89
N ASP A 76 2.14 8.36 6.64
CA ASP A 76 1.78 9.20 5.50
C ASP A 76 2.15 8.54 4.16
N GLU A 77 3.28 7.80 4.13
CA GLU A 77 3.71 7.04 2.95
C GLU A 77 2.82 5.82 2.74
N GLN A 78 2.49 5.08 3.80
CA GLN A 78 1.54 3.96 3.72
C GLN A 78 0.18 4.41 3.16
N VAL A 79 -0.35 5.54 3.65
CA VAL A 79 -1.61 6.11 3.15
C VAL A 79 -1.50 6.49 1.68
N SER A 80 -0.38 7.07 1.25
CA SER A 80 -0.15 7.38 -0.17
C SER A 80 -0.15 6.12 -1.03
N VAL A 81 0.59 5.09 -0.63
CA VAL A 81 0.69 3.81 -1.37
C VAL A 81 -0.68 3.13 -1.45
N ILE A 82 -1.45 3.14 -0.36
CA ILE A 82 -2.82 2.61 -0.33
C ILE A 82 -3.70 3.37 -1.33
N GLY A 83 -3.71 4.70 -1.29
CA GLY A 83 -4.57 5.49 -2.17
C GLY A 83 -4.30 5.24 -3.67
N ASP A 84 -3.06 4.90 -4.03
CA ASP A 84 -2.67 4.65 -5.42
C ASP A 84 -2.93 3.21 -5.91
N LEU A 85 -3.15 2.25 -4.99
CA LEU A 85 -3.25 0.82 -5.30
C LEU A 85 -4.52 0.15 -4.76
N GLU A 86 -5.32 0.83 -3.94
CA GLU A 86 -6.52 0.26 -3.32
C GLU A 86 -7.56 -0.22 -4.35
N ALA A 87 -7.55 0.28 -5.59
CA ALA A 87 -8.44 -0.20 -6.63
C ALA A 87 -8.07 -1.61 -7.14
N ASP A 88 -6.80 -1.99 -7.02
CA ASP A 88 -6.24 -3.18 -7.67
C ASP A 88 -5.97 -4.31 -6.67
N VAL A 89 -5.47 -3.99 -5.49
CA VAL A 89 -5.00 -4.96 -4.48
C VAL A 89 -5.40 -4.56 -3.06
N ASP A 90 -5.43 -5.55 -2.16
CA ASP A 90 -5.59 -5.34 -0.71
C ASP A 90 -4.21 -5.30 -0.03
N LEU A 91 -3.71 -4.09 0.27
CA LEU A 91 -2.41 -3.90 0.90
C LEU A 91 -2.42 -4.13 2.41
N ARG A 92 -1.40 -4.85 2.90
CA ARG A 92 -1.13 -5.06 4.33
C ARG A 92 0.33 -4.77 4.62
N PHE A 93 0.62 -3.65 5.26
CA PHE A 93 1.98 -3.37 5.72
C PHE A 93 2.30 -4.19 6.96
N ILE A 94 3.47 -4.83 6.97
CA ILE A 94 3.94 -5.65 8.08
C ILE A 94 5.30 -5.15 8.55
N ASP A 95 5.51 -5.19 9.87
CA ASP A 95 6.77 -4.75 10.48
C ASP A 95 7.86 -5.83 10.40
N ASP A 96 7.46 -7.10 10.33
CA ASP A 96 8.36 -8.25 10.32
C ASP A 96 7.89 -9.25 9.26
N ILE A 97 8.78 -9.53 8.30
CA ILE A 97 8.57 -10.51 7.23
C ILE A 97 8.23 -11.88 7.82
N ALA A 98 8.87 -12.28 8.93
CA ALA A 98 8.63 -13.56 9.58
C ALA A 98 7.21 -13.68 10.18
N ALA A 99 6.50 -12.58 10.39
CA ALA A 99 5.14 -12.59 10.91
C ALA A 99 4.08 -12.94 9.86
N ALA A 100 4.37 -12.70 8.57
CA ALA A 100 3.45 -13.00 7.47
C ALA A 100 3.93 -14.16 6.59
N ALA A 101 5.22 -14.46 6.60
CA ALA A 101 5.79 -15.48 5.75
C ALA A 101 5.45 -16.90 6.21
N ARG A 102 5.42 -17.81 5.24
CA ARG A 102 5.40 -19.26 5.45
C ARG A 102 6.83 -19.79 5.33
N PHE A 103 7.13 -20.89 6.03
CA PHE A 103 8.35 -21.65 5.78
C PHE A 103 8.01 -22.93 5.03
N ASP A 104 8.68 -23.16 3.91
CA ASP A 104 8.59 -24.41 3.15
C ASP A 104 9.45 -25.52 3.77
N ASP A 105 9.28 -26.75 3.27
CA ASP A 105 9.98 -27.95 3.78
C ASP A 105 11.51 -27.84 3.65
N ASP A 106 12.02 -27.04 2.72
CA ASP A 106 13.45 -26.76 2.54
C ASP A 106 13.94 -25.54 3.34
N GLY A 107 13.05 -24.96 4.15
CA GLY A 107 13.29 -23.78 4.97
C GLY A 107 13.05 -22.46 4.26
N THR A 108 12.78 -22.43 2.95
CA THR A 108 12.56 -21.20 2.18
C THR A 108 11.42 -20.36 2.76
N LEU A 109 11.58 -19.03 2.83
CA LEU A 109 10.47 -18.14 3.17
C LEU A 109 9.61 -17.99 1.92
N GLY A 110 8.36 -18.42 2.02
CA GLY A 110 7.34 -18.33 1.00
C GLY A 110 6.28 -17.30 1.34
N ALA A 111 5.47 -16.97 0.33
CA ALA A 111 4.28 -16.16 0.53
C ALA A 111 3.26 -16.89 1.43
N PRO A 112 2.45 -16.16 2.21
CA PRO A 112 1.27 -16.74 2.85
C PRO A 112 0.30 -17.31 1.81
N ASP A 113 -0.48 -18.32 2.19
CA ASP A 113 -1.39 -19.03 1.28
C ASP A 113 -2.49 -18.12 0.69
N ASP A 114 -2.74 -16.95 1.30
CA ASP A 114 -3.80 -16.01 0.94
C ASP A 114 -3.32 -14.76 0.19
N GLY A 115 -2.02 -14.63 -0.10
CA GLY A 115 -1.53 -13.42 -0.76
C GLY A 115 -0.03 -13.38 -1.05
N TRP A 116 0.37 -12.36 -1.80
CA TRP A 116 1.76 -12.11 -2.13
C TRP A 116 2.51 -11.54 -0.94
N LEU A 117 3.78 -11.92 -0.79
CA LEU A 117 4.70 -11.29 0.16
C LEU A 117 5.74 -10.50 -0.62
N VAL A 118 5.82 -9.20 -0.38
CA VAL A 118 6.73 -8.29 -1.06
C VAL A 118 7.58 -7.55 -0.05
N ALA A 119 8.89 -7.66 -0.19
CA ALA A 119 9.86 -6.84 0.51
C ALA A 119 10.41 -5.79 -0.45
N VAL A 120 10.44 -4.53 -0.02
CA VAL A 120 11.01 -3.42 -0.78
C VAL A 120 12.17 -2.84 0.04
N GLY A 121 13.32 -2.65 -0.60
CA GLY A 121 14.49 -2.08 0.06
C GLY A 121 14.44 -0.57 0.15
N THR A 122 15.38 0.02 0.89
CA THR A 122 15.53 1.47 0.94
C THR A 122 15.84 2.03 -0.47
N PRO A 123 15.08 3.02 -0.95
CA PRO A 123 15.42 3.74 -2.16
C PRO A 123 16.78 4.42 -2.06
N VAL A 124 17.64 4.27 -3.07
CA VAL A 124 18.94 4.93 -3.16
C VAL A 124 18.92 5.95 -4.31
N ASP A 125 19.03 7.24 -3.98
CA ASP A 125 19.01 8.33 -4.94
C ASP A 125 20.35 8.54 -5.67
N HIS A 126 20.25 8.73 -6.98
CA HIS A 126 21.32 9.16 -7.88
C HIS A 126 20.77 10.16 -8.92
N ASP A 127 20.86 11.45 -8.61
CA ASP A 127 20.28 12.55 -9.41
C ASP A 127 18.76 12.37 -9.65
N ASP A 128 18.36 12.10 -10.90
CA ASP A 128 16.97 11.86 -11.34
C ASP A 128 16.61 10.37 -11.39
N VAL A 129 17.50 9.50 -10.91
CA VAL A 129 17.31 8.04 -10.90
C VAL A 129 17.39 7.52 -9.47
N VAL A 130 16.37 6.77 -9.08
CA VAL A 130 16.31 6.02 -7.83
C VAL A 130 16.59 4.56 -8.14
N THR A 131 17.37 3.88 -7.30
CA THR A 131 17.53 2.42 -7.36
C THR A 131 16.91 1.79 -6.13
N VAL A 132 16.13 0.73 -6.30
CA VAL A 132 15.50 -0.01 -5.20
C VAL A 132 15.60 -1.51 -5.47
N ARG A 133 15.85 -2.30 -4.42
CA ARG A 133 15.76 -3.76 -4.47
C ARG A 133 14.33 -4.16 -4.12
N VAL A 134 13.77 -5.13 -4.84
CA VAL A 134 12.46 -5.71 -4.56
C VAL A 134 12.62 -7.22 -4.52
N GLU A 135 12.05 -7.86 -3.51
CA GLU A 135 11.89 -9.31 -3.45
C GLU A 135 10.41 -9.62 -3.29
N ALA A 136 9.91 -10.61 -4.04
CA ALA A 136 8.52 -11.01 -3.96
C ALA A 136 8.41 -12.53 -3.97
N ALA A 137 7.44 -13.04 -3.22
CA ALA A 137 6.97 -14.41 -3.31
C ALA A 137 5.48 -14.40 -3.65
N GLU A 138 5.13 -15.18 -4.67
CA GLU A 138 3.74 -15.52 -5.03
C GLU A 138 3.33 -16.82 -4.30
N PRO A 139 2.04 -16.98 -3.91
CA PRO A 139 1.56 -18.22 -3.32
C PRO A 139 1.88 -19.46 -4.16
N GLY A 140 2.71 -20.36 -3.60
CA GLY A 140 3.07 -21.63 -4.24
C GLY A 140 4.26 -21.56 -5.21
N ASP A 141 4.89 -20.40 -5.35
CA ASP A 141 6.07 -20.19 -6.19
C ASP A 141 7.31 -19.80 -5.39
N LYS A 142 8.47 -19.94 -6.04
CA LYS A 142 9.75 -19.54 -5.43
C LYS A 142 9.89 -18.02 -5.43
N PRO A 143 10.51 -17.45 -4.38
CA PRO A 143 10.78 -16.02 -4.34
C PRO A 143 11.66 -15.57 -5.52
N SER A 144 11.36 -14.37 -6.00
CA SER A 144 12.06 -13.68 -7.08
C SER A 144 12.58 -12.34 -6.57
N ALA A 145 13.67 -11.85 -7.16
CA ALA A 145 14.33 -10.63 -6.73
C ALA A 145 14.75 -9.76 -7.92
N TRP A 146 14.63 -8.45 -7.76
CA TRP A 146 15.00 -7.48 -8.78
C TRP A 146 15.72 -6.28 -8.18
N GLN A 147 16.66 -5.72 -8.95
CA GLN A 147 17.10 -4.34 -8.79
C GLN A 147 16.36 -3.46 -9.81
N LEU A 148 15.49 -2.60 -9.34
CA LEU A 148 14.76 -1.65 -10.18
C LEU A 148 15.49 -0.31 -10.18
N ARG A 149 15.63 0.27 -11.38
CA ARG A 149 16.04 1.66 -11.56
C ARG A 149 14.82 2.44 -12.00
N LEU A 150 14.44 3.44 -11.23
CA LEU A 150 13.29 4.28 -11.45
C LEU A 150 13.73 5.68 -11.83
N ARG A 151 13.14 6.27 -12.86
CA ARG A 151 13.33 7.69 -13.18
C ARG A 151 12.25 8.49 -12.46
N VAL A 152 12.66 9.58 -11.81
CA VAL A 152 11.76 10.49 -11.11
C VAL A 152 11.74 11.83 -11.83
N THR A 153 10.80 12.00 -12.77
CA THR A 153 10.64 13.23 -13.55
C THR A 153 9.16 13.57 -13.65
N GLY A 154 8.62 14.25 -12.63
CA GLY A 154 7.18 14.45 -12.47
C GLY A 154 6.51 13.20 -11.88
N ASP A 155 6.54 12.11 -12.65
CA ASP A 155 6.10 10.77 -12.21
C ASP A 155 7.29 9.85 -11.95
N VAL A 156 7.05 8.76 -11.20
CA VAL A 156 8.01 7.68 -10.99
C VAL A 156 7.72 6.52 -11.93
N SER A 157 8.72 6.11 -12.71
CA SER A 157 8.59 5.00 -13.65
C SER A 157 9.83 4.11 -13.64
N VAL A 158 9.63 2.80 -13.73
CA VAL A 158 10.73 1.83 -13.88
C VAL A 158 11.34 1.99 -15.27
N VAL A 159 12.63 2.32 -15.34
CA VAL A 159 13.39 2.50 -16.59
C VAL A 159 14.36 1.36 -16.87
N ALA A 160 14.69 0.56 -15.86
CA ALA A 160 15.39 -0.71 -16.01
C ALA A 160 15.08 -1.62 -14.82
N ALA A 161 15.06 -2.92 -15.08
CA ALA A 161 15.02 -3.97 -14.08
C ALA A 161 16.16 -4.95 -14.34
N SER A 162 16.71 -5.53 -13.29
CA SER A 162 17.74 -6.57 -13.38
C SER A 162 17.41 -7.66 -12.37
N ASP A 163 17.32 -8.90 -12.84
CA ASP A 163 17.08 -10.05 -11.97
C ASP A 163 18.25 -10.27 -11.02
N LEU A 164 17.93 -10.61 -9.78
CA LEU A 164 18.86 -10.94 -8.70
C LEU A 164 18.52 -12.31 -8.12
N GLU A 165 19.46 -12.85 -7.35
CA GLU A 165 19.15 -13.97 -6.46
C GLU A 165 18.44 -13.44 -5.20
N PRO A 166 17.34 -14.06 -4.75
CA PRO A 166 16.65 -13.68 -3.52
C PRO A 166 17.55 -13.93 -2.30
N GLU A 167 17.54 -13.00 -1.34
CA GLU A 167 18.42 -13.06 -0.16
C GLU A 167 17.64 -12.94 1.15
N PHE A 168 16.55 -12.15 1.19
CA PHE A 168 15.76 -11.91 2.40
C PHE A 168 14.61 -12.90 2.55
N LEU A 169 14.03 -13.35 1.44
CA LEU A 169 13.02 -14.42 1.43
C LEU A 169 13.66 -15.82 1.40
N VAL A 170 14.92 -15.93 1.81
CA VAL A 170 15.61 -17.21 2.00
C VAL A 170 15.94 -17.32 3.49
N PRO A 171 15.77 -18.50 4.12
CA PRO A 171 16.07 -18.69 5.53
C PRO A 171 17.51 -18.29 5.83
N PRO A 172 17.76 -17.66 6.99
CA PRO A 172 19.11 -17.44 7.43
C PRO A 172 19.84 -18.78 7.53
N VAL A 173 20.98 -18.90 6.85
CA VAL A 173 21.84 -20.09 6.99
C VAL A 173 22.28 -20.14 8.45
N ALA A 174 21.92 -21.21 9.17
CA ALA A 174 22.38 -21.41 10.54
C ALA A 174 23.93 -21.39 10.57
N PRO A 175 24.55 -20.73 11.56
CA PRO A 175 26.00 -20.57 11.65
C PRO A 175 26.75 -21.90 11.81
#